data_AF-A0A2V9G0H9-F1
#
_entry.id   AF-A0A2V9G0H9-F1
#
_cell.length_a   1.000
_cell.length_b   1.000
_cell.length_c   1.000
_cell.angle_alpha   90.00
_cell.angle_beta   90.00
_cell.angle_gamma   90.00
#
_symmetry.space_group_name_H-M   'P 1'
#
loop_
_entity.id
_entity.type
_entity.pdbx_description
1 polymer ?
#
loop_
_entity_poly.entity_id
_entity_poly.type
_entity_poly.pdbx_seq_one_letter_code
_entity_poly.pdbx_strand_id
1 'polypeptide(L)'
;MDGTWNGLPHYKPSDPAFRNTLFWWHEGYDWRTDNPPNLSVTGRRLDAPAPPLATDEHANAGWTSDQNHAFMLAGIFIPTPGCWQITGDYKGDRLTFVVLVR
;
A
#
# COMPACT_ATOMS: atom_id res chain seq x y z
N MET A 1 15.52 2.43 14.39
CA MET A 1 15.02 2.39 12.99
C MET A 1 14.79 3.82 12.57
N ASP A 2 15.22 4.20 11.38
CA ASP A 2 15.05 5.54 10.81
C ASP A 2 13.76 5.67 9.96
N GLY A 3 12.98 4.61 9.84
CA GLY A 3 11.74 4.57 9.05
C GLY A 3 11.94 4.32 7.56
N THR A 4 13.18 4.06 7.11
CA THR A 4 13.50 3.75 5.70
C THR A 4 13.09 2.32 5.32
N TRP A 5 12.52 2.14 4.13
CA TRP A 5 12.35 0.81 3.50
C TRP A 5 13.59 0.47 2.70
N ASN A 6 14.35 -0.54 3.16
CA ASN A 6 15.57 -0.99 2.50
C ASN A 6 15.36 -2.38 1.89
N GLY A 7 15.93 -2.63 0.72
CA GLY A 7 16.04 -3.97 0.15
C GLY A 7 14.69 -4.62 -0.18
N LEU A 8 13.72 -3.82 -0.64
CA LEU A 8 12.45 -4.36 -1.11
C LEU A 8 12.70 -5.33 -2.28
N PRO A 9 12.02 -6.48 -2.32
CA PRO A 9 12.19 -7.44 -3.39
C PRO A 9 11.47 -6.99 -4.65
N HIS A 10 11.95 -7.44 -5.81
CA HIS A 10 11.13 -7.47 -7.02
C HIS A 10 10.07 -8.56 -6.88
N TYR A 11 8.88 -8.35 -7.47
CA TYR A 11 7.82 -9.38 -7.41
C TYR A 11 8.19 -10.63 -8.22
N LYS A 12 8.73 -10.42 -9.42
CA LYS A 12 9.40 -11.43 -10.25
C LYS A 12 10.82 -10.96 -10.57
N PRO A 13 11.77 -11.88 -10.87
CA PRO A 13 13.16 -11.51 -11.16
C PRO A 13 13.33 -10.49 -12.31
N SER A 14 12.39 -10.44 -13.24
CA SER A 14 12.39 -9.52 -14.38
C SER A 14 11.62 -8.22 -14.15
N ASP A 15 10.94 -8.06 -13.00
CA ASP A 15 10.08 -6.90 -12.78
C ASP A 15 10.93 -5.67 -12.45
N PRO A 16 10.70 -4.53 -13.13
CA PRO A 16 11.48 -3.32 -12.88
C PRO A 16 11.12 -2.63 -11.56
N ALA A 17 10.00 -3.00 -10.93
CA ALA A 17 9.47 -2.36 -9.73
C ALA A 17 9.67 -3.22 -8.47
N PHE A 18 9.76 -2.55 -7.33
CA PHE A 18 9.87 -3.17 -6.01
C PHE A 18 8.48 -3.38 -5.41
N ARG A 19 8.19 -4.60 -4.94
CA ARG A 19 6.90 -4.91 -4.32
C ARG A 19 6.95 -4.72 -2.82
N ASN A 20 5.87 -4.15 -2.28
CA ASN A 20 5.58 -4.19 -0.85
C ASN A 20 4.08 -4.44 -0.62
N THR A 21 3.73 -4.92 0.57
CA THR A 21 2.33 -5.10 0.99
C THR A 21 2.03 -4.16 2.14
N LEU A 22 0.99 -3.36 1.99
CA LEU A 22 0.53 -2.41 3.01
C LEU A 22 -0.74 -2.89 3.67
N PHE A 23 -0.80 -2.72 4.99
CA PHE A 23 -1.96 -3.01 5.80
C PHE A 23 -2.66 -1.70 6.17
N TRP A 24 -3.97 -1.65 5.96
CA TRP A 24 -4.80 -0.50 6.23
C TRP A 24 -5.92 -0.90 7.17
N TRP A 25 -5.96 -0.26 8.34
CA TRP A 25 -7.08 -0.37 9.28
C TRP A 25 -7.97 0.85 9.13
N HIS A 26 -9.27 0.61 9.24
CA HIS A 26 -10.29 1.65 9.30
C HIS A 26 -11.33 1.23 10.34
N GLU A 27 -11.73 2.18 11.18
CA GLU A 27 -12.73 1.92 12.22
C GLU A 27 -14.11 1.70 11.58
N GLY A 28 -14.69 0.52 11.81
CA GLY A 28 -15.96 0.13 11.18
C GLY A 28 -15.81 -0.57 9.83
N TYR A 29 -14.59 -0.93 9.41
CA TYR A 29 -14.40 -1.84 8.29
C TYR A 29 -14.99 -3.23 8.59
N ASP A 30 -15.94 -3.69 7.77
CA ASP A 30 -16.51 -5.05 7.83
C ASP A 30 -16.23 -5.83 6.55
N TRP A 31 -15.26 -6.75 6.64
CA TRP A 31 -14.86 -7.61 5.53
C TRP A 31 -15.95 -8.56 5.03
N ARG A 32 -17.03 -8.78 5.79
CA ARG A 32 -18.13 -9.67 5.37
C ARG A 32 -19.02 -9.00 4.32
N THR A 33 -19.01 -7.66 4.27
CA THR A 33 -19.85 -6.86 3.39
C THR A 33 -19.05 -6.06 2.35
N ASP A 34 -17.75 -5.86 2.56
CA ASP A 34 -16.85 -5.08 1.71
C ASP A 34 -15.58 -5.90 1.37
N ASN A 35 -15.75 -6.88 0.47
CA ASN A 35 -14.69 -7.78 -0.02
C ASN A 35 -14.89 -8.12 -1.51
N PRO A 36 -13.98 -7.73 -2.42
CA PRO A 36 -12.74 -7.01 -2.13
C PRO A 36 -13.02 -5.61 -1.55
N PRO A 37 -12.17 -5.11 -0.63
CA PRO A 37 -12.38 -3.80 -0.01
C PRO A 37 -12.30 -2.69 -1.06
N ASN A 38 -13.19 -1.72 -1.00
CA ASN A 38 -13.14 -0.51 -1.84
C ASN A 38 -12.07 0.50 -1.37
N LEU A 39 -10.81 0.05 -1.32
CA LEU A 39 -9.63 0.83 -0.97
C LEU A 39 -8.87 1.23 -2.24
N SER A 40 -8.64 2.54 -2.42
CA SER A 40 -7.72 3.06 -3.44
C SER A 40 -6.38 3.41 -2.80
N VAL A 41 -5.28 2.94 -3.38
CA VAL A 41 -3.93 3.35 -2.97
C VAL A 41 -3.25 4.03 -4.14
N THR A 42 -2.69 5.21 -3.88
CA THR A 42 -1.91 5.95 -4.85
C THR A 42 -0.56 6.32 -4.25
N GLY A 43 0.41 6.63 -5.09
CA GLY A 43 1.64 7.23 -4.61
C GLY A 43 2.42 7.91 -5.70
N ARG A 44 3.13 8.96 -5.29
CA ARG A 44 3.98 9.77 -6.16
C ARG A 44 5.35 9.97 -5.54
N ARG A 45 6.35 10.02 -6.40
CA ARG A 45 7.71 10.37 -6.01
C ARG A 45 7.80 11.87 -5.72
N LEU A 46 8.54 12.23 -4.68
CA LEU A 46 8.67 13.61 -4.19
C LEU A 46 10.03 14.24 -4.53
N ASP A 47 11.07 13.44 -4.69
CA ASP A 47 12.46 13.88 -4.81
C ASP A 47 13.02 13.84 -6.24
N ALA A 48 12.33 13.18 -7.17
CA ALA A 48 12.64 13.20 -8.60
C ALA A 48 11.42 12.79 -9.44
N PRO A 49 11.42 13.03 -10.76
CA PRO A 49 10.38 12.53 -11.65
C PRO A 49 10.34 10.99 -11.68
N ALA A 50 9.14 10.42 -11.52
CA ALA A 50 8.85 9.01 -11.76
C ALA A 50 7.36 8.84 -12.06
N PRO A 51 6.96 7.76 -12.77
CA PRO A 51 5.55 7.37 -12.83
C PRO A 51 4.97 7.15 -11.43
N PRO A 52 3.66 7.31 -11.21
CA PRO A 52 3.02 6.90 -9.96
C PRO A 52 3.30 5.43 -9.64
N LEU A 53 3.26 5.05 -8.36
CA LEU A 53 3.29 3.64 -8.01
C LEU A 53 2.06 2.93 -8.58
N ALA A 54 2.24 1.66 -8.96
CA ALA A 54 1.13 0.81 -9.37
C ALA A 54 0.65 -0.03 -8.17
N THR A 55 -0.55 -0.58 -8.27
CA THR A 55 -1.15 -1.47 -7.28
C THR A 55 -1.56 -2.79 -7.92
N ASP A 56 -1.81 -3.80 -7.10
CA ASP A 56 -2.63 -4.94 -7.53
C ASP A 56 -4.03 -4.46 -7.96
N GLU A 57 -4.76 -5.29 -8.73
CA GLU A 57 -6.09 -4.94 -9.28
C GLU A 57 -7.10 -4.57 -8.18
N HIS A 58 -7.03 -5.25 -7.05
CA HIS A 58 -7.86 -5.00 -5.89
C HIS A 58 -7.10 -5.25 -4.59
N ALA A 59 -7.52 -4.58 -3.51
CA ALA A 59 -7.12 -4.94 -2.17
C ALA A 59 -7.76 -6.27 -1.75
N ASN A 60 -7.28 -6.86 -0.66
CA ASN A 60 -7.87 -8.05 -0.04
C ASN A 60 -8.22 -7.78 1.41
N ALA A 61 -9.21 -8.50 1.95
CA ALA A 61 -9.49 -8.48 3.37
C ALA A 61 -8.60 -9.46 4.12
N GLY A 62 -8.24 -9.13 5.36
CA GLY A 62 -7.59 -10.02 6.31
C GLY A 62 -8.00 -9.70 7.73
N TRP A 63 -7.80 -10.64 8.65
CA TRP A 63 -7.99 -10.41 10.08
C TRP A 63 -6.94 -11.20 10.86
N THR A 64 -6.74 -10.84 12.12
CA THR A 64 -5.82 -11.54 13.02
C THR A 64 -6.58 -12.63 13.79
N SER A 65 -6.43 -12.74 15.11
CA SER A 65 -7.35 -13.53 15.94
C SER A 65 -8.72 -12.87 16.12
N ASP A 66 -8.85 -11.60 15.74
CA ASP A 66 -10.07 -10.82 15.89
C ASP A 66 -10.73 -10.50 14.54
N GLN A 67 -11.85 -11.15 14.26
CA GLN A 67 -12.61 -10.97 13.02
C GLN A 67 -13.45 -9.69 12.95
N ASN A 68 -13.56 -8.96 14.06
CA ASN A 68 -14.30 -7.70 14.13
C ASN A 68 -13.38 -6.48 13.89
N HIS A 69 -12.06 -6.68 13.95
CA HIS A 69 -11.05 -5.68 13.64
C HIS A 69 -10.19 -6.12 12.45
N ALA A 70 -10.89 -6.39 11.33
CA ALA A 70 -10.25 -6.74 10.08
C ALA A 70 -9.45 -5.56 9.50
N PHE A 71 -8.58 -5.88 8.53
CA PHE A 71 -7.76 -4.93 7.79
C PHE A 71 -7.84 -5.21 6.30
N MET A 72 -7.45 -4.20 5.53
CA MET A 72 -7.33 -4.27 4.09
C MET A 72 -5.84 -4.39 3.72
N LEU A 73 -5.50 -5.33 2.84
CA LEU A 73 -4.15 -5.46 2.29
C LEU A 73 -4.13 -4.94 0.86
N ALA A 74 -3.19 -4.04 0.57
CA ALA A 74 -2.91 -3.58 -0.77
C ALA A 74 -1.46 -3.90 -1.15
N GLY A 75 -1.26 -4.61 -2.26
CA GLY A 75 0.05 -4.72 -2.89
C GLY A 75 0.38 -3.47 -3.68
N ILE A 76 1.59 -2.95 -3.49
CA ILE A 76 2.12 -1.79 -4.21
C ILE A 76 3.40 -2.14 -4.95
N PHE A 77 3.62 -1.49 -6.09
CA PHE A 77 4.79 -1.64 -6.94
C PHE A 77 5.46 -0.27 -7.10
N ILE A 78 6.59 -0.10 -6.45
CA ILE A 78 7.35 1.15 -6.42
C ILE A 78 8.35 1.13 -7.59
N PRO A 79 8.23 2.04 -8.58
CA PRO A 79 9.04 1.99 -9.79
C PRO A 79 10.53 2.26 -9.57
N THR A 80 10.88 3.08 -8.57
CA THR A 80 12.27 3.53 -8.34
C THR A 80 12.52 3.81 -6.86
N PRO A 81 13.77 3.68 -6.37
CA PRO A 81 14.14 4.15 -5.03
C PRO A 81 14.01 5.67 -4.91
N GLY A 82 13.78 6.18 -3.71
CA GLY A 82 13.59 7.60 -3.43
C GLY A 82 12.50 7.88 -2.39
N CYS A 83 12.14 9.15 -2.25
CA CYS A 83 11.07 9.61 -1.35
C CYS A 83 9.70 9.48 -2.02
N TRP A 84 8.80 8.71 -1.42
CA TRP A 84 7.44 8.47 -1.94
C TRP A 84 6.39 8.94 -0.95
N GLN A 85 5.44 9.75 -1.41
CA GLN A 85 4.18 9.96 -0.71
C GLN A 85 3.19 8.88 -1.13
N ILE A 86 2.61 8.19 -0.15
CA ILE A 86 1.62 7.14 -0.36
C ILE A 86 0.33 7.55 0.35
N THR A 87 -0.79 7.44 -0.36
CA THR A 87 -2.12 7.78 0.14
C THR A 87 -3.06 6.60 -0.06
N GLY A 88 -3.68 6.14 1.02
CA GLY A 88 -4.83 5.25 0.98
C GLY A 88 -6.11 6.08 1.17
N ASP A 89 -7.10 5.83 0.32
CA ASP A 89 -8.44 6.40 0.39
C ASP A 89 -9.44 5.24 0.51
N TYR A 90 -10.14 5.19 1.64
CA TYR A 90 -11.21 4.24 1.88
C TYR A 90 -12.48 5.02 2.19
N LYS A 91 -13.45 4.97 1.26
CA LYS A 91 -14.75 5.67 1.38
C LYS A 91 -14.63 7.17 1.70
N GLY A 92 -13.58 7.83 1.24
CA GLY A 92 -13.32 9.26 1.45
C GLY A 92 -12.42 9.57 2.64
N ASP A 93 -12.19 8.60 3.54
CA ASP A 93 -11.23 8.74 4.63
C ASP A 93 -9.82 8.46 4.11
N ARG A 94 -8.94 9.46 4.27
CA ARG A 94 -7.60 9.46 3.68
C ARG A 94 -6.51 9.41 4.74
N LEU A 95 -5.60 8.45 4.57
CA LEU A 95 -4.34 8.40 5.31
C LEU A 95 -3.19 8.58 4.33
N THR A 96 -2.30 9.54 4.60
CA THR A 96 -1.13 9.84 3.78
C THR A 96 0.13 9.80 4.62
N PHE A 97 1.17 9.16 4.11
CA PHE A 97 2.50 9.16 4.72
C PHE A 97 3.59 9.25 3.67
N VAL A 98 4.81 9.52 4.11
CA VAL A 98 6.00 9.59 3.26
C VAL A 98 6.99 8.54 3.72
N VAL A 99 7.59 7.83 2.77
CA VAL A 99 8.64 6.84 3.03
C VAL A 99 9.83 7.05 2.11
N LEU A 100 11.02 6.82 2.64
CA LEU A 100 12.24 6.71 1.85
C LEU A 100 12.49 5.24 1.50
N VAL A 101 12.65 4.95 0.21
CA VAL A 101 12.95 3.62 -0.34
C VAL A 101 14.40 3.57 -0.83
N ARG A 102 15.16 2.55 -0.42
CA ARG A 102 16.56 2.33 -0.76
C ARG A 102 16.85 0.91 -1.23
#